data_AF-A0A4Q8AF08-F1
#
_entry.id   AF-A0A4Q8AF08-F1
#
_cell.length_a   1.000
_cell.length_b   1.000
_cell.length_c   1.000
_cell.angle_alpha   90.00
_cell.angle_beta   90.00
_cell.angle_gamma   90.00
#
_symmetry.space_group_name_H-M   'P 1'
#
loop_
_entity.id
_entity.type
_entity.pdbx_description
1 polymer ?
#
loop_
_entity_poly.entity_id
_entity_poly.type
_entity_poly.pdbx_seq_one_letter_code
_entity_poly.pdbx_strand_id
1 'polypeptide(L)'
;MFENFRLVQDPSTEPPLNRPLHDATIPQALDRFLQNFFVFTGRASRSEFWWVALIVFLVGTVLSWVPGVGGLISTLYALALIIPTVALGARRLHDAGLSAWLLMLNVVPGFGTAAVLVLALLPSRASGAKHDIGEPGDAPVNFFDNPPDPQR
;
A
#
# COMPACT_ATOMS: atom_id res chain seq x y z
N MET A 1 25.95 -17.77 11.43
CA MET A 1 24.84 -17.88 10.46
C MET A 1 23.50 -17.35 11.01
N PHE A 2 23.49 -16.47 12.03
CA PHE A 2 22.25 -15.85 12.56
C PHE A 2 22.38 -14.34 12.83
N GLU A 3 23.52 -13.72 12.49
CA GLU A 3 23.75 -12.28 12.72
C GLU A 3 23.08 -11.37 11.66
N ASN A 4 22.75 -11.89 10.48
CA ASN A 4 22.07 -11.12 9.42
C ASN A 4 20.56 -10.91 9.66
N PHE A 5 19.95 -11.63 10.61
CA PHE A 5 18.51 -11.47 10.89
C PHE A 5 18.21 -10.26 11.79
N ARG A 6 19.22 -9.71 12.47
CA ARG A 6 19.09 -8.49 13.29
C ARG A 6 19.21 -7.18 12.51
N LEU A 7 19.68 -7.21 11.26
CA LEU A 7 19.87 -5.99 10.45
C LEU A 7 18.58 -5.46 9.79
N VAL A 8 17.44 -6.12 10.01
CA VAL A 8 16.14 -5.76 9.39
C VAL A 8 15.23 -4.97 10.35
N GLN A 9 15.64 -4.74 11.60
CA GLN A 9 14.81 -4.12 12.65
C GLN A 9 15.40 -2.81 13.20
N ASP A 10 15.88 -1.91 12.35
CA ASP A 10 16.14 -0.54 12.77
C ASP A 10 14.96 0.37 12.37
N PRO A 11 14.05 0.72 13.30
CA PRO A 11 12.91 1.59 13.03
C PRO A 11 13.32 3.01 12.60
N SER A 12 14.60 3.39 12.74
CA SER A 12 15.13 4.68 12.27
C SER A 12 15.56 4.68 10.80
N THR A 13 15.62 3.50 10.16
CA THR A 13 15.93 3.36 8.72
C THR A 13 14.70 3.17 7.84
N GLU A 14 13.51 3.11 8.44
CA GLU A 14 12.27 3.01 7.68
C GLU A 14 12.01 4.32 6.92
N PRO A 15 11.66 4.27 5.62
CA PRO A 15 11.23 5.45 4.89
C PRO A 15 10.09 6.17 5.63
N PRO A 16 9.94 7.48 5.46
CA PRO A 16 8.78 8.19 6.00
C PRO A 16 7.47 7.59 5.47
N LEU A 17 6.38 7.73 6.24
CA LEU A 17 5.06 7.11 5.97
C LEU A 17 4.45 7.48 4.61
N ASN A 18 4.92 8.56 3.97
CA ASN A 18 4.51 9.01 2.64
C ASN A 18 5.22 8.28 1.48
N ARG A 19 6.32 7.55 1.75
CA ARG A 19 7.11 6.79 0.78
C ARG A 19 6.77 5.29 0.82
N PRO A 20 6.80 4.59 -0.33
CA PRO A 20 6.46 3.17 -0.39
C PRO A 20 7.58 2.31 0.23
N LEU A 21 7.23 1.37 1.12
CA LEU A 21 8.20 0.39 1.65
C LEU A 21 8.22 -0.88 0.80
N HIS A 22 9.23 -1.04 -0.05
CA HIS A 22 9.31 -2.14 -1.02
C HIS A 22 9.50 -3.52 -0.39
N ASP A 23 10.07 -3.59 0.82
CA ASP A 23 10.37 -4.83 1.55
C ASP A 23 9.62 -4.93 2.88
N ALA A 24 8.36 -4.49 2.89
CA ALA A 24 7.55 -4.49 4.11
C ALA A 24 7.33 -5.92 4.66
N THR A 25 7.62 -6.08 5.95
CA THR A 25 7.18 -7.26 6.70
C THR A 25 5.70 -7.14 7.09
N ILE A 26 5.07 -8.27 7.44
CA ILE A 26 3.66 -8.32 7.87
C ILE A 26 3.31 -7.27 8.95
N PRO A 27 4.04 -7.18 10.09
CA PRO A 27 3.71 -6.22 11.13
C PRO A 27 3.91 -4.76 10.69
N GLN A 28 4.95 -4.46 9.91
CA GLN A 28 5.20 -3.11 9.37
C GLN A 28 4.10 -2.67 8.40
N ALA A 29 3.66 -3.58 7.52
CA ALA A 29 2.56 -3.29 6.60
C ALA A 29 1.26 -2.99 7.35
N LEU A 30 0.97 -3.73 8.44
CA LEU A 30 -0.19 -3.49 9.28
C LEU A 30 -0.09 -2.17 10.05
N ASP A 31 1.06 -1.87 10.65
CA ASP A 31 1.27 -0.62 11.40
C ASP A 31 1.11 0.59 10.48
N ARG A 32 1.77 0.59 9.31
CA ARG A 32 1.61 1.65 8.31
C ARG A 32 0.18 1.75 7.78
N PHE A 33 -0.54 0.65 7.65
CA PHE A 33 -1.94 0.64 7.24
C PHE A 33 -2.84 1.32 8.29
N LEU A 34 -2.63 1.01 9.57
CA LEU A 34 -3.36 1.62 10.68
C LEU A 34 -3.02 3.10 10.84
N GLN A 35 -1.76 3.50 10.62
CA GLN A 35 -1.36 4.91 10.63
C GLN A 35 -1.97 5.69 9.46
N ASN A 36 -2.10 5.06 8.29
CA ASN A 36 -2.67 5.66 7.08
C ASN A 36 -4.17 5.39 6.89
N PHE A 37 -4.88 4.99 7.95
CA PHE A 37 -6.27 4.52 7.89
C PHE A 37 -7.24 5.52 7.25
N PHE A 38 -7.03 6.81 7.46
CA PHE A 38 -7.85 7.90 6.92
C PHE A 38 -7.14 8.76 5.87
N VAL A 39 -5.94 8.36 5.42
CA VAL A 39 -5.03 9.34 4.79
C VAL A 39 -5.19 9.53 3.27
N PHE A 40 -5.74 8.68 2.40
CA PHE A 40 -5.92 8.88 0.93
C PHE A 40 -4.76 9.39 0.02
N THR A 41 -3.81 10.18 0.50
CA THR A 41 -2.62 10.67 -0.20
C THR A 41 -1.40 9.82 0.19
N GLY A 42 -0.32 9.97 -0.56
CA GLY A 42 0.90 9.18 -0.39
C GLY A 42 0.95 7.96 -1.30
N ARG A 43 2.14 7.34 -1.36
CA ARG A 43 2.39 6.15 -2.17
C ARG A 43 2.36 4.91 -1.30
N ALA A 44 1.70 3.87 -1.77
CA ALA A 44 1.73 2.57 -1.12
C ALA A 44 2.62 1.64 -1.93
N SER A 45 3.39 0.76 -1.31
CA SER A 45 4.20 -0.29 -1.95
C SER A 45 3.36 -1.51 -2.39
N ARG A 46 3.91 -2.34 -3.30
CA ARG A 46 3.25 -3.57 -3.76
C ARG A 46 3.17 -4.58 -2.63
N SER A 47 4.26 -4.72 -1.87
CA SER A 47 4.33 -5.64 -0.73
C SER A 47 3.42 -5.19 0.40
N GLU A 48 3.36 -3.89 0.71
CA GLU A 48 2.40 -3.34 1.69
C GLU A 48 0.95 -3.63 1.29
N PHE A 49 0.60 -3.39 0.03
CA PHE A 49 -0.74 -3.67 -0.48
C PHE A 49 -1.11 -5.14 -0.35
N TRP A 50 -0.21 -6.04 -0.78
CA TRP A 50 -0.47 -7.47 -0.77
C TRP A 50 -0.59 -8.06 0.62
N TRP A 51 0.25 -7.63 1.57
CA TRP A 51 0.13 -8.08 2.96
C TRP A 51 -1.20 -7.66 3.57
N VAL A 52 -1.60 -6.40 3.40
CA VAL A 52 -2.89 -5.91 3.91
C VAL A 52 -4.06 -6.62 3.24
N ALA A 53 -4.02 -6.77 1.91
CA ALA A 53 -5.08 -7.45 1.17
C ALA A 53 -5.26 -8.90 1.61
N LEU A 54 -4.16 -9.63 1.84
CA LEU A 54 -4.19 -11.00 2.34
C LEU A 54 -4.74 -11.08 3.77
N ILE A 55 -4.32 -10.18 4.66
CA ILE A 55 -4.82 -10.14 6.04
C ILE A 55 -6.34 -9.88 6.05
N VAL A 56 -6.80 -8.86 5.31
CA VAL A 56 -8.22 -8.52 5.22
C VAL A 56 -9.02 -9.68 4.64
N PHE A 57 -8.53 -10.33 3.59
CA PHE A 57 -9.18 -11.49 3.00
C PHE A 57 -9.24 -12.68 3.97
N LEU A 58 -8.14 -12.98 4.67
CA LEU A 58 -8.08 -14.10 5.61
C LEU A 58 -8.98 -13.87 6.81
N VAL A 59 -8.93 -12.68 7.42
CA VAL A 59 -9.78 -12.33 8.57
C VAL A 59 -11.25 -12.32 8.17
N GLY A 60 -11.60 -11.73 7.02
CA GLY A 60 -12.97 -11.75 6.51
C GLY A 60 -13.48 -13.17 6.20
N THR A 61 -12.61 -14.02 5.64
CA THR A 61 -12.92 -15.45 5.42
C THR A 61 -13.17 -16.13 6.75
N VAL A 62 -12.23 -16.10 7.70
CA VAL A 62 -12.39 -16.74 9.01
C VAL A 62 -13.67 -16.28 9.70
N LEU A 63 -13.95 -14.97 9.76
CA LEU A 63 -15.18 -14.43 10.33
C LEU A 63 -16.45 -14.99 9.68
N SER A 64 -16.42 -15.25 8.36
CA SER A 64 -17.56 -15.81 7.63
C SER A 64 -17.82 -17.29 7.95
N TRP A 65 -16.79 -18.03 8.38
CA TRP A 65 -16.90 -19.44 8.75
C TRP A 65 -17.16 -19.66 10.25
N VAL A 66 -17.11 -18.64 11.10
CA VAL A 66 -17.39 -18.80 12.54
C VAL A 66 -18.91 -18.73 12.81
N PRO A 67 -19.57 -19.84 13.19
CA PRO A 67 -20.99 -19.83 13.50
C PRO A 67 -21.23 -19.05 14.79
N GLY A 68 -22.23 -18.16 14.81
CA GLY A 68 -22.62 -17.42 16.03
C GLY A 68 -21.77 -16.20 16.37
N VAL A 69 -20.70 -15.90 15.61
CA VAL A 69 -20.10 -14.56 15.53
C VAL A 69 -21.11 -13.72 14.76
N GLY A 70 -22.10 -13.19 15.49
CA GLY A 70 -23.34 -12.65 14.94
C GLY A 70 -23.09 -11.68 13.79
N GLY A 71 -24.03 -11.65 12.84
CA GLY A 71 -23.95 -10.80 11.66
C GLY A 71 -23.57 -9.35 11.97
N LEU A 72 -23.84 -8.85 13.19
CA LEU A 72 -23.36 -7.57 13.69
C LEU A 72 -21.82 -7.43 13.69
N ILE A 73 -21.05 -8.40 14.22
CA ILE A 73 -19.58 -8.30 14.28
C ILE A 73 -18.99 -8.31 12.87
N SER A 74 -19.46 -9.22 12.02
CA SER A 74 -19.02 -9.28 10.61
C SER A 74 -19.41 -8.01 9.84
N THR A 75 -20.58 -7.43 10.13
CA THR A 75 -21.00 -6.15 9.54
C THR A 75 -20.13 -5.00 10.01
N LEU A 76 -19.83 -4.90 11.31
CA LEU A 76 -18.96 -3.86 11.87
C LEU A 76 -17.54 -3.96 11.32
N TYR A 77 -17.01 -5.18 11.20
CA TYR A 77 -15.72 -5.44 10.57
C TYR A 77 -15.70 -4.96 9.12
N ALA A 78 -16.70 -5.33 8.33
CA ALA A 78 -16.81 -4.88 6.95
C ALA A 78 -16.88 -3.35 6.86
N LEU A 79 -17.74 -2.71 7.66
CA LEU A 79 -17.90 -1.26 7.68
C LEU A 79 -16.61 -0.52 8.07
N ALA A 80 -15.89 -1.02 9.10
CA ALA A 80 -14.63 -0.44 9.53
C ALA A 80 -13.57 -0.49 8.43
N LEU A 81 -13.57 -1.54 7.61
CA LEU A 81 -12.57 -1.72 6.55
C LEU A 81 -12.91 -1.06 5.22
N ILE A 82 -14.15 -0.59 4.99
CA ILE A 82 -14.51 0.09 3.74
C ILE A 82 -13.58 1.28 3.47
N ILE A 83 -13.44 2.18 4.44
CA ILE A 83 -12.64 3.40 4.27
C ILE A 83 -11.17 3.09 3.96
N PRO A 84 -10.44 2.30 4.78
CA PRO A 84 -9.03 2.10 4.56
C PRO A 84 -8.72 1.20 3.35
N THR A 85 -9.59 0.25 2.99
CA THR A 85 -9.41 -0.56 1.77
C THR A 85 -9.61 0.26 0.50
N VAL A 86 -10.59 1.18 0.49
CA VAL A 86 -10.78 2.15 -0.60
C VAL A 86 -9.60 3.12 -0.66
N ALA A 87 -9.15 3.66 0.48
CA ALA A 87 -8.02 4.58 0.54
C ALA A 87 -6.73 3.92 0.01
N LEU A 88 -6.43 2.69 0.44
CA LEU A 88 -5.26 1.94 -0.01
C LEU A 88 -5.35 1.57 -1.49
N GLY A 89 -6.52 1.10 -1.95
CA GLY A 89 -6.76 0.76 -3.36
C GLY A 89 -6.65 1.99 -4.27
N ALA A 90 -7.13 3.15 -3.82
CA ALA A 90 -7.09 4.39 -4.59
C ALA A 90 -5.64 4.87 -4.79
N ARG A 91 -4.82 4.83 -3.72
CA ARG A 91 -3.38 5.11 -3.80
C ARG A 91 -2.69 4.18 -4.80
N ARG A 92 -2.94 2.88 -4.68
CA ARG A 92 -2.32 1.86 -5.53
C ARG A 92 -2.68 2.00 -7.01
N LEU A 93 -3.94 2.29 -7.32
CA LEU A 93 -4.37 2.52 -8.70
C LEU A 93 -3.80 3.84 -9.25
N HIS A 94 -3.82 4.91 -8.47
CA HIS A 94 -3.18 6.18 -8.84
C HIS A 94 -1.66 6.02 -9.05
N ASP A 95 -0.98 5.22 -8.23
CA ASP A 95 0.45 4.91 -8.36
C ASP A 95 0.75 4.10 -9.63
N ALA A 96 -0.19 3.25 -10.07
CA ALA A 96 -0.14 2.56 -11.36
C ALA A 96 -0.49 3.47 -12.56
N GLY A 97 -0.87 4.73 -12.32
CA GLY A 97 -1.33 5.66 -13.35
C GLY A 97 -2.73 5.35 -13.88
N LEU A 98 -3.52 4.58 -13.12
CA LEU A 98 -4.90 4.23 -13.40
C LEU A 98 -5.86 5.09 -12.57
N SER A 99 -7.11 5.23 -13.00
CA SER A 99 -8.10 5.98 -12.25
C SER A 99 -8.57 5.19 -11.00
N ALA A 100 -8.73 5.88 -9.86
CA ALA A 100 -9.34 5.29 -8.66
C ALA A 100 -10.79 4.82 -8.90
N TRP A 101 -11.43 5.27 -9.99
CA TRP A 101 -12.75 4.81 -10.41
C TRP A 101 -12.81 3.31 -10.68
N LEU A 102 -11.68 2.67 -11.04
CA LEU A 102 -11.62 1.22 -11.22
C LEU A 102 -11.91 0.44 -9.94
N LEU A 103 -11.86 1.08 -8.75
CA LEU A 103 -12.34 0.46 -7.51
C LEU A 103 -13.83 0.13 -7.53
N MET A 104 -14.65 0.78 -8.38
CA MET A 104 -16.07 0.44 -8.53
C MET A 104 -16.28 -1.01 -8.98
N LEU A 105 -15.25 -1.66 -9.56
CA LEU A 105 -15.29 -3.09 -9.83
C LEU A 105 -15.56 -3.91 -8.55
N ASN A 106 -15.05 -3.49 -7.38
CA ASN A 106 -15.29 -4.16 -6.09
C ASN A 106 -16.77 -4.24 -5.67
N VAL A 107 -17.67 -3.50 -6.33
CA VAL A 107 -19.13 -3.64 -6.11
C VAL A 107 -19.63 -5.03 -6.53
N VAL A 108 -18.94 -5.70 -7.46
CA VAL A 108 -19.16 -7.11 -7.80
C VAL A 108 -18.24 -7.97 -6.93
N PRO A 109 -18.75 -8.64 -5.89
CA PRO A 109 -17.91 -9.43 -4.99
C PRO A 109 -17.22 -10.58 -5.75
N GLY A 110 -15.95 -10.84 -5.43
CA GLY A 110 -15.16 -11.90 -6.06
C GLY A 110 -14.50 -11.43 -7.36
N PHE A 111 -15.27 -11.24 -8.44
CA PHE A 111 -14.71 -10.83 -9.75
C PHE A 111 -14.11 -9.42 -9.71
N GLY A 112 -14.81 -8.48 -9.07
CA GLY A 112 -14.35 -7.12 -8.89
C GLY A 112 -13.07 -7.03 -8.07
N THR A 113 -13.06 -7.75 -6.96
CA THR A 113 -11.92 -7.83 -6.04
C THR A 113 -10.71 -8.46 -6.72
N ALA A 114 -10.91 -9.55 -7.46
CA ALA A 114 -9.83 -10.18 -8.25
C ALA A 114 -9.27 -9.24 -9.33
N ALA A 115 -10.13 -8.51 -10.05
CA ALA A 115 -9.68 -7.55 -11.06
C ALA A 115 -8.86 -6.41 -10.46
N VAL A 116 -9.29 -5.84 -9.33
CA VAL A 116 -8.54 -4.78 -8.62
C VAL A 116 -7.22 -5.32 -8.06
N LEU A 117 -7.19 -6.55 -7.54
CA LEU A 117 -5.97 -7.21 -7.10
C LEU A 117 -4.97 -7.41 -8.26
N VAL A 118 -5.46 -7.79 -9.44
CA VAL A 118 -4.63 -7.92 -10.66
C VAL A 118 -4.13 -6.56 -11.13
N LEU A 119 -4.98 -5.54 -11.15
CA LEU A 119 -4.57 -4.17 -11.50
C LEU A 119 -3.56 -3.60 -10.50
N ALA A 120 -3.64 -3.96 -9.23
CA ALA A 120 -2.67 -3.55 -8.21
C ALA A 120 -1.29 -4.24 -8.34
N LEU A 121 -1.17 -5.31 -9.15
CA LEU A 121 0.11 -5.91 -9.54
C LEU A 121 0.85 -5.12 -10.62
N LEU A 122 0.14 -4.26 -11.37
CA LEU A 122 0.74 -3.50 -12.45
C LEU A 122 1.90 -2.66 -11.94
N PRO A 123 2.98 -2.53 -12.74
CA PRO A 123 4.09 -1.71 -12.34
C PRO A 123 3.67 -0.25 -12.22
N SER A 124 4.03 0.37 -11.09
CA SER A 124 3.90 1.80 -10.90
C SER A 124 4.70 2.51 -11.98
N ARG A 125 4.12 3.54 -12.61
CA ARG A 125 4.84 4.31 -13.64
C ARG A 125 6.05 5.00 -13.00
N ALA A 126 7.22 4.87 -13.63
CA ALA A 126 8.48 5.49 -13.20
C ALA A 126 8.43 7.03 -13.11
N SER A 127 7.35 7.67 -13.61
CA SER A 127 7.15 9.12 -13.58
C SER A 127 6.95 9.71 -12.17
N GLY A 128 6.83 8.90 -11.12
CA GLY A 128 6.77 9.37 -9.73
C GLY A 128 8.14 9.59 -9.08
N ALA A 129 9.15 8.79 -9.46
CA ALA A 129 10.50 8.87 -8.87
C ALA A 129 11.18 10.22 -9.14
N LYS A 130 10.80 10.91 -10.21
CA LYS A 130 11.32 12.23 -10.59
C LYS A 130 10.83 13.40 -9.73
N HIS A 131 9.82 13.18 -8.88
CA HIS A 131 9.21 14.22 -8.03
C HIS A 131 9.30 13.92 -6.54
N ASP A 132 10.05 12.89 -6.13
CA ASP A 132 10.35 12.70 -4.72
C ASP A 132 11.29 13.83 -4.30
N ILE A 133 10.76 14.74 -3.47
CA ILE A 133 11.55 15.80 -2.84
C ILE A 133 12.64 15.07 -2.03
N GLY A 134 13.90 15.47 -2.28
CA GLY A 134 15.10 14.85 -1.74
C GLY A 134 15.00 14.58 -0.24
N GLU A 135 15.68 13.54 0.23
CA GLU A 135 15.85 13.27 1.66
C GLU A 135 16.16 14.56 2.43
N PRO A 136 15.76 14.66 3.72
CA PRO A 136 16.21 15.73 4.61
C PRO A 136 17.74 15.82 4.80
N GLY A 137 18.52 14.98 4.11
CA GLY A 137 19.98 15.01 4.03
C GLY A 137 20.56 14.99 2.62
N ASP A 138 19.71 14.93 1.57
CA ASP A 138 20.17 15.08 0.19
C ASP A 138 20.45 16.56 -0.03
N ALA A 139 21.70 16.90 -0.35
CA ALA A 139 22.01 18.24 -0.83
C ALA A 139 21.01 18.59 -1.95
N PRO A 140 20.45 19.80 -1.99
CA PRO A 140 19.52 20.20 -3.04
C PRO A 140 20.16 19.82 -4.37
N VAL A 141 19.48 18.96 -5.14
CA VAL A 141 19.99 18.50 -6.43
C VAL A 141 20.10 19.75 -7.30
N ASN A 142 21.29 20.33 -7.34
CA ASN A 142 21.54 21.50 -8.16
C ASN A 142 21.36 21.02 -9.59
N PHE A 143 20.39 21.60 -10.29
CA PHE A 143 20.15 21.34 -11.71
C PHE A 143 21.42 21.50 -12.56
N PHE A 144 22.40 22.26 -12.06
CA PHE A 144 23.70 22.48 -12.69
C PHE A 144 24.73 21.38 -12.45
N ASP A 145 24.64 20.63 -11.33
CA ASP A 145 25.60 19.58 -11.00
C ASP A 145 25.28 18.25 -11.72
N ASN A 146 24.02 18.07 -12.12
CA ASN A 146 23.57 16.90 -12.89
C ASN A 146 22.68 17.34 -14.07
N PRO A 147 23.29 17.83 -15.17
CA PRO A 147 22.53 18.28 -16.33
C PRO A 147 21.74 17.11 -16.95
N PRO A 148 20.52 17.37 -17.47
CA PRO A 148 19.73 16.32 -18.09
C PRO A 148 20.49 15.67 -19.24
N ASP A 149 20.54 14.33 -19.23
CA ASP A 149 21.09 13.56 -20.35
C ASP A 149 20.32 13.92 -21.63
N PRO A 150 20.97 14.49 -22.65
CA PRO A 150 20.32 14.92 -23.88
C PRO A 150 19.68 13.78 -24.70
N GLN A 151 19.80 12.52 -24.24
CA GLN A 151 19.31 11.31 -24.90
C GLN A 151 18.03 10.71 -24.28
N ARG A 152 17.32 11.39 -23.36
CA ARG A 152 16.03 10.93 -22.81
C ARG A 152 14.85 11.86 -23.10
#